data_AF-A0A967Q580-F1
#
_entry.id   AF-A0A967Q580-F1
#
_cell.length_a   1.000
_cell.length_b   1.000
_cell.length_c   1.000
_cell.angle_alpha   90.00
_cell.angle_beta   90.00
_cell.angle_gamma   90.00
#
_symmetry.space_group_name_H-M   'P 1'
#
loop_
_entity.id
_entity.type
_entity.pdbx_description
1 polymer ?
#
loop_
_entity_poly.entity_id
_entity_poly.type
_entity_poly.pdbx_seq_one_letter_code
_entity_poly.pdbx_strand_id
1 'polypeptide(L)' 'ETAEHLKAALESFTFLRLRHEIALIDQGKEPSHYIDPYSLTSNEQDLLREAFQAAAKLQDSARRHFGQGIL' A
#
# COMPACT_ATOMS: atom_id res chain seq x y z
N GLU A 1 -12.08 7.17 -12.80
CA GLU A 1 -10.63 7.43 -12.70
C GLU A 1 -10.12 7.27 -11.26
N THR A 2 -10.55 8.09 -10.29
CA THR A 2 -10.08 7.97 -8.88
C THR A 2 -10.35 6.61 -8.24
N ALA A 3 -11.52 6.01 -8.47
CA ALA A 3 -11.85 4.68 -7.94
C ALA A 3 -10.93 3.58 -8.50
N GLU A 4 -10.56 3.67 -9.78
CA GLU A 4 -9.66 2.70 -10.43
C GLU A 4 -8.24 2.79 -9.85
N HIS A 5 -7.73 4.01 -9.62
CA HIS A 5 -6.42 4.19 -8.98
C HIS A 5 -6.39 3.65 -7.54
N LEU A 6 -7.50 3.79 -6.79
CA LEU A 6 -7.59 3.25 -5.44
C LEU A 6 -7.69 1.73 -5.43
N LYS A 7 -8.43 1.16 -6.38
CA LYS A 7 -8.47 -0.28 -6.57
C LYS A 7 -7.08 -0.84 -6.90
N ALA A 8 -6.39 -0.23 -7.87
CA ALA A 8 -5.03 -0.62 -8.24
C ALA A 8 -4.03 -0.49 -7.07
N ALA A 9 -4.15 0.57 -6.26
CA ALA A 9 -3.33 0.74 -5.06
C ALA A 9 -3.59 -0.37 -4.02
N LEU A 10 -4.87 -0.69 -3.76
CA LEU A 10 -5.25 -1.77 -2.85
C LEU A 10 -4.74 -3.14 -3.33
N GLU A 11 -4.87 -3.42 -4.62
CA GLU A 11 -4.35 -4.64 -5.24
C GLU A 11 -2.83 -4.72 -5.10
N SER A 12 -2.12 -3.60 -5.31
CA SER A 12 -0.66 -3.51 -5.16
C SER A 12 -0.20 -3.78 -3.74
N PHE A 13 -0.85 -3.15 -2.74
CA PHE A 13 -0.54 -3.40 -1.33
C PHE A 13 -0.80 -4.85 -0.95
N THR A 14 -1.93 -5.40 -1.38
CA THR A 14 -2.32 -6.77 -1.07
C THR A 14 -1.35 -7.77 -1.71
N PHE A 15 -1.00 -7.57 -2.97
CA PHE A 15 -0.05 -8.41 -3.70
C PHE A 15 1.32 -8.45 -3.02
N LEU A 16 1.91 -7.27 -2.75
CA LEU A 16 3.23 -7.19 -2.12
C LEU A 16 3.24 -7.80 -0.72
N ARG A 17 2.16 -7.59 0.06
CA ARG A 17 2.02 -8.15 1.41
C ARG A 17 1.89 -9.67 1.38
N LEU A 18 1.00 -10.22 0.55
CA LEU A 18 0.81 -11.67 0.46
C LEU A 18 2.09 -12.37 -0.01
N ARG A 19 2.78 -11.82 -1.02
CA ARG A 19 4.05 -12.37 -1.49
C ARG A 19 5.10 -12.42 -0.38
N HIS A 20 5.18 -11.36 0.44
CA HIS A 20 6.09 -11.30 1.58
C HIS A 20 5.73 -12.30 2.68
N GLU A 21 4.45 -12.36 3.07
CA GLU A 21 3.96 -13.27 4.11
C GLU A 21 4.15 -14.74 3.71
N ILE A 22 3.87 -15.10 2.46
CA ILE A 22 4.14 -16.45 1.93
C ILE A 22 5.63 -16.79 2.02
N ALA A 23 6.51 -15.88 1.62
CA ALA A 23 7.96 -16.11 1.68
C ALA A 23 8.47 -16.28 3.13
N LEU A 24 7.84 -15.64 4.12
CA LEU A 24 8.15 -15.86 5.54
C LEU A 24 7.70 -17.24 6.01
N ILE A 25 6.48 -17.65 5.65
CA ILE A 25 5.92 -18.97 5.98
C ILE A 25 6.80 -20.08 5.41
N ASP A 26 7.23 -19.96 4.15
CA ASP A 26 8.12 -20.93 3.50
C ASP A 26 9.49 -21.05 4.20
N GLN A 27 9.91 -20.02 4.93
CA GLN A 27 11.14 -20.01 5.73
C GLN A 27 10.92 -20.49 7.18
N GLY A 28 9.70 -20.90 7.54
CA GLY A 28 9.34 -21.25 8.92
C GLY A 28 9.29 -20.04 9.87
N LYS A 29 9.17 -18.82 9.33
CA LYS A 29 9.05 -17.57 10.11
C LYS A 29 7.60 -17.17 10.28
N GLU A 30 7.33 -16.40 11.33
CA GLU A 30 6.01 -15.81 11.54
C GLU A 30 5.70 -14.74 10.48
N PRO A 31 4.48 -14.72 9.91
CA PRO A 31 4.07 -13.68 8.96
C PRO A 31 4.19 -12.27 9.56
N SER A 32 4.61 -11.31 8.75
CA SER A 32 4.72 -9.91 9.13
C SER A 32 4.11 -9.01 8.06
N HIS A 33 3.49 -7.91 8.49
CA HIS A 33 2.98 -6.88 7.58
C HIS A 33 4.05 -5.86 7.19
N TYR A 34 5.22 -5.89 7.82
CA TYR A 34 6.31 -4.98 7.50
C TYR A 34 7.09 -5.47 6.28
N ILE A 35 7.11 -4.66 5.24
CA ILE A 35 7.91 -4.90 4.04
C ILE A 35 9.04 -3.87 4.05
N ASP A 36 10.28 -4.35 3.98
CA ASP A 36 11.43 -3.48 3.72
C ASP A 36 11.40 -3.02 2.24
N PRO A 37 11.22 -1.73 1.94
CA PRO A 37 11.17 -1.23 0.56
C PRO A 37 12.46 -1.51 -0.22
N TYR A 38 13.61 -1.62 0.46
CA TYR A 38 14.90 -1.88 -0.19
C TYR A 38 15.09 -3.37 -0.54
N SER A 39 14.24 -4.25 -0.02
CA SER A 39 14.19 -5.67 -0.40
C SER A 39 13.39 -5.93 -1.70
N LEU A 40 12.70 -4.91 -2.22
CA LEU A 40 11.87 -4.99 -3.42
C LEU A 40 12.68 -4.73 -4.70
N THR A 41 12.23 -5.29 -5.82
CA THR A 41 12.76 -4.92 -7.14
C THR A 41 12.43 -3.47 -7.48
N SER A 42 13.17 -2.83 -8.39
CA SER A 42 12.88 -1.44 -8.80
C SER A 42 11.43 -1.23 -9.24
N ASN A 43 10.89 -2.17 -10.03
CA ASN A 43 9.51 -2.10 -10.50
C ASN A 43 8.50 -2.18 -9.35
N GLU A 44 8.76 -3.03 -8.34
CA GLU A 44 7.90 -3.14 -7.16
C GLU A 44 8.02 -1.93 -6.24
N GLN A 45 9.20 -1.30 -6.16
CA GLN A 45 9.38 -0.03 -5.45
C GLN A 45 8.57 1.09 -6.10
N ASP A 46 8.59 1.17 -7.43
CA ASP A 46 7.79 2.15 -8.18
C ASP A 46 6.29 1.88 -8.03
N LEU A 47 5.86 0.61 -8.13
CA LEU A 47 4.48 0.21 -7.87
C LEU A 47 4.02 0.60 -6.45
N LEU A 48 4.85 0.32 -5.44
CA LEU A 48 4.57 0.65 -4.05
C LEU A 48 4.47 2.18 -3.87
N ARG A 49 5.35 2.95 -4.52
CA ARG A 49 5.33 4.42 -4.49
C ARG A 49 4.04 4.97 -5.09
N GLU A 50 3.62 4.47 -6.25
CA GLU A 50 2.37 4.88 -6.90
C GLU A 50 1.15 4.57 -6.05
N ALA A 51 1.10 3.37 -5.45
CA ALA A 51 0.04 2.96 -4.54
C ALA A 51 -0.07 3.90 -3.33
N PHE A 52 1.06 4.27 -2.72
CA PHE A 52 1.08 5.25 -1.63
C PHE A 52 0.62 6.64 -2.06
N GLN A 53 0.99 7.09 -3.25
CA GLN A 53 0.52 8.39 -3.78
C GLN A 53 -1.00 8.41 -3.98
N ALA A 54 -1.59 7.33 -4.50
CA ALA A 54 -3.04 7.22 -4.64
C ALA A 54 -3.75 7.24 -3.27
N ALA A 55 -3.22 6.49 -2.29
CA ALA A 55 -3.75 6.48 -0.93
C ALA A 55 -3.64 7.86 -0.26
N ALA A 56 -2.53 8.58 -0.42
CA ALA A 56 -2.33 9.92 0.13
C ALA A 56 -3.36 10.92 -0.43
N LYS A 57 -3.62 10.89 -1.75
CA LYS A 57 -4.65 11.74 -2.38
C LYS A 57 -6.05 11.49 -1.80
N LEU A 58 -6.38 10.23 -1.52
CA LEU A 58 -7.64 9.88 -0.86
C LEU A 58 -7.69 10.41 0.57
N GLN A 59 -6.62 10.20 1.34
CA GLN A 59 -6.54 10.68 2.73
C GLN A 59 -6.68 12.20 2.79
N ASP A 60 -6.03 12.95 1.91
CA ASP A 60 -6.14 14.40 1.83
C ASP A 60 -7.55 14.85 1.45
N SER A 61 -8.19 14.16 0.50
CA SER A 61 -9.58 14.44 0.12
C SER A 61 -10.55 14.18 1.28
N ALA A 62 -10.37 13.06 1.99
CA ALA A 62 -11.17 12.71 3.17
C ALA A 62 -10.97 13.73 4.30
N ARG A 63 -9.72 14.15 4.58
CA ARG A 63 -9.42 15.20 5.57
C ARG A 63 -10.08 16.52 5.23
N ARG A 64 -10.07 16.94 3.95
CA ARG A 64 -10.73 18.19 3.53
C ARG A 64 -12.25 18.09 3.66
N HIS A 65 -12.82 16.94 3.31
CA HIS A 65 -14.27 16.76 3.32
C HIS A 65 -14.86 16.58 4.72
N PHE A 66 -14.18 15.83 5.59
CA PHE A 66 -14.67 15.47 6.93
C PHE A 66 -13.99 16.23 8.07
N GLY A 67 -12.82 16.84 7.83
CA GLY A 67 -12.04 17.54 8.87
C GLY A 67 -12.46 18.99 9.13
N GLN A 68 -13.37 19.56 8.33
CA GLN A 68 -13.87 20.94 8.49
C GLN A 68 -14.85 21.14 9.67
N GLY A 69 -15.03 20.14 10.54
CA GLY A 69 -15.98 20.19 11.68
C GLY A 69 -15.34 20.12 13.07
N ILE A 70 -14.01 20.15 13.19
CA ILE A 70 -13.30 20.15 14.48
C ILE A 70 -12.59 21.50 14.63
N LEU A 71 -13.33 22.51 15.10
CA LEU A 71 -12.83 23.74 15.71
C LEU A 71 -13.72 24.08 16.91
#